data_AF-A0A519ZUT5-F1
#
_entry.id   AF-A0A519ZUT5-F1
#
_cell.length_a   1.000
_cell.length_b   1.000
_cell.length_c   1.000
_cell.angle_alpha   90.00
_cell.angle_beta   90.00
_cell.angle_gamma   90.00
#
_symmetry.space_group_name_H-M   'P 1'
#
loop_
_entity.id
_entity.type
_entity.pdbx_description
1 polymer ?
#
loop_
_entity_poly.entity_id
_entity_poly.type
_entity_poly.pdbx_seq_one_letter_code
_entity_poly.pdbx_strand_id
1 'polypeptide(L)'
;MKTATETGYFTLVDPVLTNQVGQWVYVEKEYIVPANITQLGLRLDNNGVGTVWFDDIRLHPSKAQMKTYTYDVLAGVTSEGDINNRYTHYLYDELNRLILIRDNDGNVVKKFCYNYSGQTENCTIFFNEPQSGTFTRSCLPGAINTGIQYTVAAGRYVSTVSQAAANQQAVADVNANGQAYVNQVDNLCKYPNAAISQNYQSALCTGGTIPRDYYVYIAAGEIISNTSVAHANSLAQTEAQQRANANGQCITPIYLSYTNNTYNYKYVNMTNNSTSEVFYFDMPGQQAGFVLIPSGTYAVNITDYSYSWSNSYQVGCSYYNGDPLYLPSVLFDIYCYYITAN
;
A
#
# COMPACT_ATOMS: atom_id res chain seq x y z
N MET A 1 -23.37 -27.94 6.49
CA MET A 1 -23.82 -29.34 6.36
C MET A 1 -24.69 -29.47 5.11
N LYS A 2 -24.65 -30.61 4.41
CA LYS A 2 -25.53 -30.88 3.26
C LYS A 2 -26.26 -32.20 3.41
N THR A 3 -27.49 -32.24 2.93
CA THR A 3 -28.28 -33.46 2.72
C THR A 3 -27.86 -34.15 1.42
N ALA A 4 -28.23 -35.43 1.27
CA ALA A 4 -27.94 -36.19 0.06
C ALA A 4 -28.57 -35.61 -1.23
N THR A 5 -29.67 -34.85 -1.10
CA THR A 5 -30.42 -34.28 -2.23
C THR A 5 -29.97 -32.86 -2.60
N GLU A 6 -29.08 -32.25 -1.83
CA GLU A 6 -28.59 -30.90 -2.08
C GLU A 6 -27.36 -30.90 -3.00
N THR A 7 -27.50 -30.30 -4.17
CA THR A 7 -26.44 -30.18 -5.17
C THR A 7 -25.73 -28.81 -5.15
N GLY A 8 -26.20 -27.86 -4.35
CA GLY A 8 -25.74 -26.46 -4.28
C GLY A 8 -24.91 -26.10 -3.04
N TYR A 9 -24.97 -24.83 -2.61
CA TYR A 9 -24.31 -24.32 -1.39
C TYR A 9 -24.86 -24.99 -0.11
N PHE A 10 -24.10 -24.92 0.99
CA PHE A 10 -24.54 -25.43 2.29
C PHE A 10 -25.81 -24.70 2.75
N THR A 11 -26.90 -25.45 2.94
CA THR A 11 -28.20 -24.90 3.39
C THR A 11 -28.28 -24.80 4.90
N LEU A 12 -27.58 -25.68 5.62
CA LEU A 12 -27.45 -25.64 7.07
C LEU A 12 -26.04 -25.21 7.45
N VAL A 13 -25.92 -23.96 7.89
CA VAL A 13 -24.69 -23.32 8.35
C VAL A 13 -24.91 -22.89 9.79
N ASP A 14 -23.99 -23.28 10.67
CA ASP A 14 -24.03 -22.90 12.07
C ASP A 14 -22.67 -22.27 12.43
N PRO A 15 -22.55 -20.94 12.46
CA PRO A 15 -21.27 -20.28 12.65
C PRO A 15 -20.93 -20.05 14.13
N VAL A 16 -19.64 -19.90 14.43
CA VAL A 16 -19.13 -19.32 15.66
C VAL A 16 -18.23 -18.14 15.28
N LEU A 17 -18.40 -17.00 15.94
CA LEU A 17 -17.80 -15.73 15.55
C LEU A 17 -17.10 -15.07 16.76
N THR A 18 -16.02 -14.34 16.51
CA THR A 18 -15.36 -13.48 17.50
C THR A 18 -15.04 -12.13 16.86
N ASN A 19 -15.14 -11.06 17.67
CA ASN A 19 -14.80 -9.69 17.27
C ASN A 19 -13.51 -9.19 17.96
N GLN A 20 -12.81 -10.06 18.68
CA GLN A 20 -11.55 -9.73 19.34
C GLN A 20 -10.42 -9.67 18.31
N VAL A 21 -9.57 -8.65 18.42
CA VAL A 21 -8.46 -8.39 17.48
C VAL A 21 -7.14 -8.24 18.23
N GLY A 22 -6.02 -8.53 17.56
CA GLY A 22 -4.68 -8.34 18.11
C GLY A 22 -4.25 -9.38 19.15
N GLN A 23 -5.01 -10.45 19.34
CA GLN A 23 -4.72 -11.52 20.28
C GLN A 23 -5.22 -12.87 19.75
N TRP A 24 -4.63 -13.96 20.23
CA TRP A 24 -5.14 -15.32 19.99
C TRP A 24 -6.44 -15.51 20.78
N VAL A 25 -7.45 -16.10 20.14
CA VAL A 25 -8.77 -16.33 20.73
C VAL A 25 -9.10 -17.80 20.62
N TYR A 26 -9.34 -18.44 21.75
CA TYR A 26 -9.87 -19.81 21.78
C TYR A 26 -11.36 -19.79 21.41
N VAL A 27 -11.74 -20.64 20.45
CA VAL A 27 -13.12 -20.76 19.98
C VAL A 27 -13.53 -22.23 19.99
N GLU A 28 -14.63 -22.53 20.66
CA GLU A 28 -15.20 -23.88 20.77
C GLU A 28 -16.69 -23.84 20.47
N LYS A 29 -17.18 -24.87 19.75
CA LYS A 29 -18.61 -25.08 19.56
C LYS A 29 -18.94 -26.55 19.31
N GLU A 30 -19.95 -27.04 20.02
CA GLU A 30 -20.58 -28.32 19.75
C GLU A 30 -21.69 -28.16 18.70
N TYR A 31 -21.77 -29.11 17.76
CA TYR A 31 -22.79 -29.13 16.71
C TYR A 31 -23.51 -30.47 16.70
N ILE A 32 -24.83 -30.44 16.58
CA ILE A 32 -25.64 -31.64 16.32
C ILE A 32 -25.65 -31.85 14.80
N VAL A 33 -25.30 -33.06 14.35
CA VAL A 33 -25.42 -33.47 12.94
C VAL A 33 -26.73 -34.25 12.79
N PRO A 34 -27.77 -33.69 12.14
CA PRO A 34 -29.02 -34.41 11.90
C PRO A 34 -28.82 -35.67 11.05
N ALA A 35 -29.65 -36.69 11.26
CA ALA A 35 -29.50 -38.01 10.62
C ALA A 35 -29.56 -37.99 9.08
N ASN A 36 -30.15 -36.96 8.47
CA ASN A 36 -30.26 -36.78 7.03
C ASN A 36 -29.07 -36.03 6.39
N ILE A 37 -28.07 -35.62 7.20
CA ILE A 37 -26.85 -34.99 6.70
C ILE A 37 -25.84 -36.07 6.28
N THR A 38 -25.31 -35.95 5.06
CA THR A 38 -24.32 -36.88 4.50
C THR A 38 -22.94 -36.26 4.34
N GLN A 39 -22.83 -34.94 4.43
CA GLN A 39 -21.57 -34.20 4.31
C GLN A 39 -21.46 -33.10 5.36
N LEU A 40 -20.31 -33.09 6.05
CA LEU A 40 -19.88 -32.01 6.94
C LEU A 40 -18.69 -31.30 6.29
N GLY A 41 -18.71 -29.97 6.31
CA GLY A 41 -17.59 -29.14 5.86
C GLY A 41 -17.23 -28.15 6.95
N LEU A 42 -15.94 -28.01 7.23
CA LEU A 42 -15.41 -26.94 8.08
C LEU A 42 -14.97 -25.79 7.19
N ARG A 43 -15.38 -24.57 7.55
CA ARG A 43 -14.99 -23.34 6.85
C ARG A 43 -14.44 -22.36 7.88
N LEU A 44 -13.28 -21.80 7.57
CA LEU A 44 -12.62 -20.76 8.36
C LEU A 44 -12.60 -19.50 7.50
N ASP A 45 -13.24 -18.44 7.98
CA ASP A 45 -13.44 -17.21 7.20
C ASP A 45 -12.88 -15.98 7.93
N ASN A 46 -12.24 -15.10 7.17
CA ASN A 46 -12.02 -13.72 7.57
C ASN A 46 -13.03 -12.84 6.81
N ASN A 47 -14.05 -12.35 7.53
CA ASN A 47 -15.09 -11.47 6.98
C ASN A 47 -14.74 -9.98 7.07
N GLY A 48 -13.53 -9.64 7.55
CA GLY A 48 -13.03 -8.27 7.68
C GLY A 48 -11.86 -7.94 6.75
N VAL A 49 -11.30 -6.74 6.92
CA VAL A 49 -10.05 -6.34 6.25
C VAL A 49 -8.84 -6.79 7.07
N GLY A 50 -7.82 -7.35 6.42
CA GLY A 50 -6.56 -7.78 7.06
C GLY A 50 -6.28 -9.28 6.97
N THR A 51 -5.27 -9.74 7.72
CA THR A 51 -4.85 -11.14 7.77
C THR A 51 -5.33 -11.77 9.09
N VAL A 52 -5.90 -12.98 9.02
CA VAL A 52 -6.29 -13.80 10.19
C VAL A 52 -5.56 -15.14 10.10
N TRP A 53 -5.04 -15.59 11.23
CA TRP A 53 -4.34 -16.87 11.38
C TRP A 53 -5.22 -17.83 12.19
N PHE A 54 -5.22 -19.10 11.79
CA PHE A 54 -5.90 -20.18 12.49
C PHE A 54 -4.87 -21.23 12.88
N ASP A 55 -4.95 -21.75 14.09
CA ASP A 55 -4.06 -22.79 14.59
C ASP A 55 -4.83 -23.79 15.48
N ASP A 56 -4.24 -24.96 15.75
CA ASP A 56 -4.75 -25.98 16.68
C ASP A 56 -6.19 -26.47 16.41
N ILE A 57 -6.58 -26.62 15.14
CA ILE A 57 -7.95 -27.06 14.78
C ILE A 57 -8.19 -28.51 15.20
N ARG A 58 -9.17 -28.73 16.08
CA ARG A 58 -9.62 -30.05 16.53
C ARG A 58 -11.08 -30.30 16.19
N LEU A 59 -11.38 -31.49 15.66
CA LEU A 59 -12.74 -31.95 15.38
C LEU A 59 -12.93 -33.37 15.90
N HIS A 60 -13.83 -33.54 16.85
CA HIS A 60 -14.20 -34.85 17.39
C HIS A 60 -15.68 -34.89 17.81
N PRO A 61 -16.28 -36.08 17.93
CA PRO A 61 -17.61 -36.23 18.54
C PRO A 61 -17.65 -35.61 19.94
N SER A 62 -18.77 -35.00 20.34
CA SER A 62 -18.84 -34.23 21.58
C SER A 62 -18.65 -35.04 22.86
N LYS A 63 -19.02 -36.32 22.84
CA LYS A 63 -18.77 -37.26 23.95
C LYS A 63 -17.41 -37.97 23.85
N ALA A 64 -16.63 -37.72 22.81
CA ALA A 64 -15.29 -38.27 22.66
C ALA A 64 -14.27 -37.33 23.31
N GLN A 65 -13.19 -37.93 23.80
CA GLN A 65 -11.99 -37.21 24.20
C GLN A 65 -10.95 -37.33 23.08
N MET A 66 -10.24 -36.25 22.79
CA MET A 66 -9.14 -36.25 21.83
C MET A 66 -7.84 -35.91 22.56
N LYS A 67 -6.81 -36.72 22.30
CA LYS A 67 -5.42 -36.40 22.63
C LYS A 67 -4.61 -36.34 21.35
N THR A 68 -3.68 -35.41 21.29
CA THR A 68 -2.76 -35.27 20.15
C THR A 68 -1.36 -35.62 20.59
N TYR A 69 -0.58 -36.23 19.70
CA TYR A 69 0.79 -36.62 19.97
C TYR A 69 1.66 -36.19 18.80
N THR A 70 2.82 -35.60 19.10
CA THR A 70 3.89 -35.41 18.12
C THR A 70 5.00 -36.41 18.41
N TYR A 71 5.68 -36.88 17.36
CA TYR A 71 6.74 -37.86 17.46
C TYR A 71 7.96 -37.43 16.66
N ASP A 72 9.15 -37.73 17.19
CA ASP A 72 10.37 -37.80 16.41
C ASP A 72 10.65 -39.25 16.04
N VAL A 73 11.02 -39.48 14.77
CA VAL A 73 11.09 -40.80 14.12
C VAL A 73 12.01 -41.82 14.84
N LEU A 74 12.84 -41.38 15.79
CA LEU A 74 13.75 -42.26 16.55
C LEU A 74 13.77 -42.02 18.06
N ALA A 75 13.13 -40.97 18.59
CA ALA A 75 13.17 -40.65 20.01
C ALA A 75 11.93 -41.12 20.78
N GLY A 76 10.74 -40.86 20.24
CA GLY A 76 9.46 -41.12 20.90
C GLY A 76 8.51 -39.93 20.82
N VAL A 77 7.56 -39.88 21.76
CA VAL A 77 6.58 -38.78 21.88
C VAL A 77 7.31 -37.50 22.29
N THR A 78 7.23 -36.44 21.51
CA THR A 78 7.86 -35.15 21.82
C THR A 78 6.89 -34.16 22.46
N SER A 79 5.60 -34.31 22.20
CA SER A 79 4.54 -33.60 22.93
C SER A 79 3.25 -34.42 22.99
N GLU A 80 2.49 -34.21 24.06
CA GLU A 80 1.13 -34.72 24.24
C GLU A 80 0.20 -33.54 24.53
N GLY A 81 -0.80 -33.32 23.68
CA GLY A 81 -1.90 -32.39 23.94
C GLY A 81 -3.05 -33.09 24.67
N ASP A 82 -3.41 -32.58 25.84
CA ASP A 82 -4.56 -33.09 26.61
C ASP A 82 -5.91 -32.65 25.99
N ILE A 83 -7.01 -33.07 26.63
CA ILE A 83 -8.39 -32.75 26.20
C ILE A 83 -8.69 -31.25 26.22
N ASN A 84 -7.96 -30.46 27.00
CA ASN A 84 -8.14 -29.01 27.16
C ASN A 84 -7.14 -28.23 26.29
N ASN A 85 -6.52 -28.88 25.30
CA ASN A 85 -5.48 -28.30 24.44
C ASN A 85 -4.27 -27.78 25.22
N ARG A 86 -3.95 -28.38 26.39
CA ARG A 86 -2.70 -28.10 27.10
C ARG A 86 -1.65 -29.14 26.75
N TYR A 87 -0.46 -28.67 26.42
CA TYR A 87 0.62 -29.53 25.97
C TYR A 87 1.58 -29.90 27.11
N THR A 88 1.99 -31.17 27.11
CA THR A 88 3.13 -31.66 27.89
C THR A 88 4.25 -31.96 26.93
N HIS A 89 5.46 -31.45 27.19
CA HIS A 89 6.61 -31.63 26.31
C HIS A 89 7.61 -32.61 26.91
N TYR A 90 8.14 -33.48 26.08
CA TYR A 90 9.07 -34.54 26.45
C TYR A 90 10.39 -34.32 25.73
N LEU A 91 11.48 -34.27 26.49
CA LEU A 91 12.83 -34.11 25.94
C LEU A 91 13.66 -35.34 26.26
N TYR A 92 14.46 -35.74 25.28
CA TYR A 92 15.28 -36.94 25.33
C TYR A 92 16.77 -36.58 25.28
N ASP A 93 17.62 -37.44 25.83
CA ASP A 93 19.07 -37.36 25.63
C ASP A 93 19.49 -37.96 24.26
N GLU A 94 20.77 -37.89 23.94
CA GLU A 94 21.35 -38.41 22.69
C GLU A 94 21.20 -39.94 22.53
N LEU A 95 20.83 -40.65 23.58
CA LEU A 95 20.53 -42.09 23.58
C LEU A 95 19.02 -42.36 23.52
N ASN A 96 18.20 -41.34 23.24
CA ASN A 96 16.74 -41.41 23.19
C ASN A 96 16.07 -41.83 24.52
N ARG A 97 16.67 -41.46 25.66
CA ARG A 97 16.06 -41.67 26.99
C ARG A 97 15.44 -40.38 27.50
N LEU A 98 14.27 -40.47 28.12
CA LEU A 98 13.52 -39.31 28.60
C LEU A 98 14.27 -38.61 29.74
N ILE A 99 14.66 -37.36 29.58
CA ILE A 99 15.41 -36.59 30.60
C ILE A 99 14.60 -35.47 31.23
N LEU A 100 13.55 -34.99 30.55
CA LEU A 100 12.77 -33.85 31.02
C LEU A 100 11.30 -33.95 30.57
N ILE A 101 10.39 -33.59 31.46
CA ILE A 101 8.99 -33.33 31.15
C ILE A 101 8.68 -31.88 31.52
N ARG A 102 8.06 -31.14 30.61
CA ARG A 102 7.59 -29.78 30.85
C ARG A 102 6.08 -29.67 30.70
N ASP A 103 5.52 -28.73 31.45
CA ASP A 103 4.12 -28.34 31.28
C ASP A 103 3.94 -27.43 30.05
N ASN A 104 2.71 -26.98 29.86
CA ASN A 104 2.29 -26.13 28.76
C ASN A 104 3.01 -24.78 28.73
N ASP A 105 3.45 -24.29 29.90
CA ASP A 105 4.13 -23.01 30.04
C ASP A 105 5.66 -23.17 29.93
N GLY A 106 6.13 -24.40 29.68
CA GLY A 106 7.54 -24.73 29.56
C GLY A 106 8.26 -24.92 30.90
N ASN A 107 7.56 -24.89 32.02
CA ASN A 107 8.15 -25.16 33.33
C ASN A 107 8.51 -26.64 33.46
N VAL A 108 9.60 -26.93 34.18
CA VAL A 108 10.04 -28.31 34.40
C VAL A 108 9.15 -29.00 35.44
N VAL A 109 8.42 -30.02 35.01
CA VAL A 109 7.55 -30.84 35.87
C VAL A 109 8.30 -32.05 36.41
N LYS A 110 9.05 -32.74 35.56
CA LYS A 110 9.89 -33.87 35.95
C LYS A 110 11.24 -33.82 35.27
N LYS A 111 12.21 -34.38 35.97
CA LYS A 111 13.58 -34.54 35.50
C LYS A 111 14.05 -35.94 35.83
N PHE A 112 14.70 -36.57 34.87
CA PHE A 112 15.25 -37.91 35.03
C PHE A 112 16.75 -37.87 34.78
N CYS A 113 17.48 -38.67 35.54
CA CYS A 113 18.91 -38.82 35.44
C CYS A 113 19.23 -40.30 35.34
N TYR A 114 20.24 -40.61 34.53
CA TYR A 114 20.64 -41.97 34.26
C TYR A 114 22.15 -42.10 34.47
N ASN A 115 22.55 -43.04 35.32
CA ASN A 115 23.94 -43.39 35.59
C ASN A 115 24.09 -44.92 35.62
N TYR A 116 25.30 -45.41 35.34
CA TYR A 116 25.62 -46.81 35.59
C TYR A 116 25.90 -47.04 37.08
N SER A 117 25.65 -48.26 37.55
CA SER A 117 25.92 -48.65 38.94
C SER A 117 27.36 -48.31 39.34
N GLY A 118 27.52 -47.54 40.42
CA GLY A 118 28.82 -47.11 40.93
C GLY A 118 29.34 -45.77 40.38
N GLN A 119 28.66 -45.15 39.41
CA GLN A 119 28.97 -43.79 38.97
C GLN A 119 28.27 -42.74 39.84
N THR A 120 28.93 -41.61 40.06
CA THR A 120 28.30 -40.44 40.68
C THR A 120 27.14 -39.94 39.82
N GLU A 121 26.00 -39.70 40.45
CA GLU A 121 24.83 -39.16 39.78
C GLU A 121 25.09 -37.70 39.37
N ASN A 122 25.27 -37.45 38.08
CA ASN A 122 25.35 -36.10 37.54
C ASN A 122 24.03 -35.73 36.88
N CYS A 123 23.15 -35.14 37.68
CA CYS A 123 21.87 -34.62 37.24
C CYS A 123 21.96 -33.22 36.65
N THR A 124 23.12 -32.69 36.26
CA THR A 124 23.19 -31.30 35.81
C THR A 124 22.59 -31.17 34.41
N ILE A 125 21.54 -30.36 34.27
CA ILE A 125 21.00 -29.96 32.97
C ILE A 125 21.31 -28.48 32.86
N PHE A 126 21.96 -28.12 31.77
CA PHE A 126 22.27 -26.75 31.45
C PHE A 126 21.23 -26.22 30.46
N PHE A 127 20.73 -25.02 30.75
CA PHE A 127 19.76 -24.33 29.92
C PHE A 127 20.48 -23.31 29.05
N ASN A 128 19.97 -23.06 27.85
CA ASN A 128 20.46 -21.93 27.08
C ASN A 128 20.09 -20.61 27.78
N GLU A 129 20.99 -19.63 27.70
CA GLU A 129 20.66 -18.22 27.89
C GLU A 129 19.97 -17.67 26.64
N PRO A 130 19.30 -16.51 26.71
CA PRO A 130 18.67 -15.90 25.54
C PRO A 130 19.71 -15.70 24.43
N GLN A 131 19.42 -16.22 23.24
CA GLN A 131 20.24 -16.00 22.04
C GLN A 131 19.43 -15.22 21.03
N SER A 132 20.07 -14.28 20.34
CA SER A 132 19.37 -13.47 19.35
C SER A 132 20.24 -13.14 18.15
N GLY A 133 19.59 -12.91 17.02
CA GLY A 133 20.20 -12.43 15.79
C GLY A 133 19.30 -11.37 15.16
N THR A 134 19.92 -10.41 14.47
CA THR A 134 19.17 -9.40 13.69
C THR A 134 19.16 -9.83 12.23
N PHE A 135 17.98 -9.95 11.66
CA PHE A 135 17.77 -10.40 10.29
C PHE A 135 16.97 -9.37 9.51
N THR A 136 17.30 -9.21 8.24
CA THR A 136 16.63 -8.26 7.34
C THR A 136 15.84 -9.03 6.30
N ARG A 137 14.60 -8.62 6.05
CA ARG A 137 13.73 -9.27 5.06
C ARG A 137 14.32 -9.13 3.66
N SER A 138 14.28 -10.20 2.88
CA SER A 138 14.54 -10.13 1.45
C SER A 138 13.36 -9.47 0.74
N CYS A 139 13.51 -8.20 0.38
CA CYS A 139 12.49 -7.41 -0.31
C CYS A 139 12.85 -7.22 -1.80
N LEU A 140 11.86 -6.85 -2.62
CA LEU A 140 12.14 -6.35 -3.97
C LEU A 140 13.06 -5.11 -3.94
N PRO A 141 13.84 -4.86 -5.00
CA PRO A 141 14.73 -3.70 -5.09
C PRO A 141 14.01 -2.38 -4.81
N GLY A 142 14.70 -1.46 -4.11
CA GLY A 142 14.16 -0.15 -3.75
C GLY A 142 13.28 -0.12 -2.50
N ALA A 143 13.11 -1.25 -1.80
CA ALA A 143 12.51 -1.27 -0.47
C ALA A 143 13.42 -0.62 0.57
N ILE A 144 12.81 0.06 1.53
CA ILE A 144 13.36 0.41 2.82
C ILE A 144 12.83 -0.63 3.82
N ASN A 145 13.74 -1.25 4.58
CA ASN A 145 13.39 -2.15 5.67
C ASN A 145 14.42 -2.01 6.79
N THR A 146 14.03 -2.42 7.99
CA THR A 146 14.91 -2.47 9.16
C THR A 146 15.10 -3.91 9.58
N GLY A 147 16.26 -4.22 10.15
CA GLY A 147 16.50 -5.53 10.74
C GLY A 147 15.55 -5.77 11.93
N ILE A 148 14.97 -6.96 12.00
CA ILE A 148 14.19 -7.44 13.14
C ILE A 148 15.05 -8.42 13.93
N GLN A 149 14.98 -8.32 15.26
CA GLN A 149 15.59 -9.29 16.16
C GLN A 149 14.71 -10.54 16.27
N TYR A 150 15.30 -11.70 15.99
CA TYR A 150 14.74 -13.01 16.36
C TYR A 150 15.46 -13.50 17.61
N THR A 151 14.70 -13.81 18.66
CA THR A 151 15.23 -14.19 19.98
C THR A 151 14.71 -15.55 20.38
N VAL A 152 15.64 -16.48 20.61
CA VAL A 152 15.38 -17.74 21.29
C VAL A 152 15.50 -17.46 22.78
N ALA A 153 14.37 -17.53 23.49
CA ALA A 153 14.31 -17.29 24.93
C ALA A 153 15.18 -18.29 25.73
N ALA A 154 15.54 -17.91 26.95
CA ALA A 154 16.26 -18.79 27.85
C ALA A 154 15.48 -20.09 28.11
N GLY A 155 16.19 -21.19 28.29
CA GLY A 155 15.61 -22.49 28.62
C GLY A 155 14.87 -23.20 27.49
N ARG A 156 14.77 -22.62 26.28
CA ARG A 156 14.20 -23.27 25.08
C ARG A 156 14.95 -24.56 24.70
N TYR A 157 16.27 -24.57 24.88
CA TYR A 157 17.19 -25.66 24.62
C TYR A 157 17.90 -26.09 25.90
N VAL A 158 18.26 -27.37 25.96
CA VAL A 158 18.94 -27.97 27.09
C VAL A 158 20.10 -28.85 26.63
N SER A 159 21.08 -29.02 27.52
CA SER A 159 22.17 -29.95 27.34
C SER A 159 22.54 -30.62 28.66
N THR A 160 22.92 -31.89 28.61
CA THR A 160 23.52 -32.63 29.73
C THR A 160 25.04 -32.44 29.80
N VAL A 161 25.64 -31.76 28.82
CA VAL A 161 27.10 -31.59 28.69
C VAL A 161 27.55 -30.26 29.28
N SER A 162 27.00 -29.14 28.81
CA SER A 162 27.35 -27.80 29.29
C SER A 162 26.35 -26.73 28.86
N GLN A 163 26.38 -25.55 29.50
CA GLN A 163 25.60 -24.39 29.06
C GLN A 163 26.03 -23.89 27.68
N ALA A 164 27.32 -24.00 27.35
CA ALA A 164 27.82 -23.65 26.03
C ALA A 164 27.17 -24.53 24.93
N ALA A 165 27.00 -25.83 25.19
CA ALA A 165 26.33 -26.73 24.25
C ALA A 165 24.83 -26.39 24.08
N ALA A 166 24.12 -26.05 25.15
CA ALA A 166 22.72 -25.58 25.07
C ALA A 166 22.62 -24.23 24.32
N ASN A 167 23.54 -23.30 24.59
CA ASN A 167 23.64 -22.03 23.87
C ASN A 167 23.92 -22.23 22.38
N GLN A 168 24.78 -23.20 22.03
CA GLN A 168 25.09 -23.49 20.63
C GLN A 168 23.86 -24.00 19.87
N GLN A 169 22.99 -24.80 20.50
CA GLN A 169 21.71 -25.21 19.91
C GLN A 169 20.78 -24.01 19.69
N ALA A 170 20.68 -23.11 20.68
CA ALA A 170 19.90 -21.88 20.56
C ALA A 170 20.43 -20.95 19.45
N VAL A 171 21.75 -20.82 19.31
CA VAL A 171 22.38 -20.08 18.20
C VAL A 171 22.09 -20.75 16.85
N ALA A 172 22.14 -22.09 16.78
CA ALA A 172 21.80 -22.82 15.57
C ALA A 172 20.34 -22.58 15.13
N ASP A 173 19.39 -22.56 16.07
CA ASP A 173 17.99 -22.16 15.81
C ASP A 173 17.92 -20.74 15.27
N VAL A 174 18.51 -19.76 15.97
CA VAL A 174 18.55 -18.37 15.52
C VAL A 174 19.03 -18.26 14.07
N ASN A 175 20.13 -18.94 13.73
CA ASN A 175 20.71 -18.91 12.38
C ASN A 175 19.88 -19.65 11.34
N ALA A 176 19.23 -20.76 11.71
CA ALA A 176 18.43 -21.58 10.81
C ALA A 176 17.06 -20.94 10.52
N ASN A 177 16.42 -20.36 11.53
CA ASN A 177 15.03 -19.94 11.47
C ASN A 177 14.84 -18.42 11.38
N GLY A 178 15.84 -17.63 11.82
CA GLY A 178 15.72 -16.17 11.90
C GLY A 178 15.39 -15.49 10.56
N GLN A 179 15.99 -15.95 9.46
CA GLN A 179 15.69 -15.41 8.13
C GLN A 179 14.27 -15.79 7.65
N ALA A 180 13.85 -17.03 7.89
CA ALA A 180 12.52 -17.52 7.53
C ALA A 180 11.42 -16.74 8.28
N TYR A 181 11.64 -16.50 9.58
CA TYR A 181 10.78 -15.68 10.41
C TYR A 181 10.59 -14.27 9.83
N VAL A 182 11.69 -13.54 9.57
CA VAL A 182 11.60 -12.16 9.05
C VAL A 182 10.99 -12.11 7.64
N ASN A 183 11.12 -13.17 6.84
CA ASN A 183 10.48 -13.31 5.53
C ASN A 183 8.96 -13.62 5.60
N GLN A 184 8.41 -13.88 6.78
CA GLN A 184 6.97 -14.04 7.01
C GLN A 184 6.33 -12.82 7.68
N VAL A 185 7.13 -11.91 8.23
CA VAL A 185 6.62 -10.68 8.86
C VAL A 185 6.04 -9.73 7.81
N ASP A 186 4.74 -9.46 7.91
CA ASP A 186 4.02 -8.55 7.03
C ASP A 186 4.48 -7.09 7.18
N ASN A 187 4.24 -6.30 6.15
CA ASN A 187 4.45 -4.84 6.14
C ASN A 187 5.88 -4.37 6.46
N LEU A 188 6.88 -5.25 6.37
CA LEU A 188 8.27 -4.88 6.63
C LEU A 188 8.96 -4.19 5.45
N CYS A 189 8.60 -4.56 4.21
CA CYS A 189 9.09 -3.90 3.01
C CYS A 189 8.30 -2.62 2.76
N LYS A 190 8.96 -1.46 2.88
CA LYS A 190 8.37 -0.15 2.57
C LYS A 190 8.94 0.40 1.28
N TYR A 191 8.09 0.66 0.30
CA TYR A 191 8.49 1.13 -1.02
C TYR A 191 8.12 2.61 -1.17
N PRO A 192 9.09 3.53 -1.16
CA PRO A 192 8.83 4.95 -1.35
C PRO A 192 8.53 5.28 -2.83
N ASN A 193 7.69 6.28 -3.05
CA ASN A 193 7.55 6.91 -4.36
C ASN A 193 8.80 7.74 -4.71
N ALA A 194 9.05 7.91 -6.01
CA ALA A 194 9.94 8.95 -6.53
C ALA A 194 9.27 10.32 -6.40
N ALA A 195 10.09 11.38 -6.32
CA ALA A 195 9.58 12.75 -6.27
C ALA A 195 8.82 13.11 -7.55
N ILE A 196 7.73 13.85 -7.41
CA ILE A 196 7.00 14.50 -8.50
C ILE A 196 7.18 16.00 -8.37
N SER A 197 7.51 16.67 -9.47
CA SER A 197 7.70 18.12 -9.54
C SER A 197 7.39 18.60 -10.96
N GLN A 198 6.12 18.75 -11.30
CA GLN A 198 5.67 19.16 -12.63
C GLN A 198 4.27 19.78 -12.61
N ASN A 199 3.85 20.37 -13.72
CA ASN A 199 2.51 20.92 -13.90
C ASN A 199 1.49 19.82 -14.23
N TYR A 200 0.30 19.95 -13.67
CA TYR A 200 -0.87 19.13 -13.95
C TYR A 200 -2.07 20.02 -14.25
N GLN A 201 -3.00 19.51 -15.05
CA GLN A 201 -4.26 20.20 -15.35
C GLN A 201 -5.41 19.51 -14.63
N SER A 202 -6.37 20.29 -14.14
CA SER A 202 -7.58 19.73 -13.52
C SER A 202 -8.41 18.98 -14.58
N ALA A 203 -8.73 17.72 -14.29
CA ALA A 203 -9.63 16.91 -15.11
C ALA A 203 -11.12 17.19 -14.83
N LEU A 204 -11.41 18.08 -13.87
CA LEU A 204 -12.78 18.40 -13.44
C LEU A 204 -13.36 19.66 -14.11
N CYS A 205 -12.64 20.27 -15.05
CA CYS A 205 -13.17 21.40 -15.81
C CYS A 205 -14.31 20.93 -16.74
N THR A 206 -15.49 21.50 -16.53
CA THR A 206 -16.72 21.18 -17.27
C THR A 206 -17.36 22.47 -17.80
N GLY A 207 -18.47 22.37 -18.54
CA GLY A 207 -19.24 23.54 -18.98
C GLY A 207 -18.50 24.48 -19.94
N GLY A 208 -17.60 23.97 -20.79
CA GLY A 208 -16.85 24.76 -21.77
C GLY A 208 -15.65 25.54 -21.20
N THR A 209 -15.35 25.36 -19.92
CA THR A 209 -14.11 25.89 -19.30
C THR A 209 -12.88 25.10 -19.74
N ILE A 210 -11.72 25.76 -19.78
CA ILE A 210 -10.43 25.11 -20.06
C ILE A 210 -9.58 25.07 -18.77
N PRO A 211 -8.81 23.99 -18.54
CA PRO A 211 -7.96 23.89 -17.35
C PRO A 211 -6.70 24.74 -17.49
N ARG A 212 -6.28 25.34 -16.37
CA ARG A 212 -4.98 25.99 -16.25
C ARG A 212 -3.97 25.04 -15.58
N ASP A 213 -2.70 25.17 -15.97
CA ASP A 213 -1.60 24.46 -15.34
C ASP A 213 -1.50 24.78 -13.83
N TYR A 214 -1.42 23.73 -13.03
CA TYR A 214 -1.21 23.78 -11.59
C TYR A 214 0.05 22.98 -11.23
N TYR A 215 1.03 23.66 -10.62
CA TYR A 215 2.28 23.03 -10.23
C TYR A 215 2.07 22.14 -9.01
N VAL A 216 2.44 20.86 -9.12
CA VAL A 216 2.35 19.87 -8.04
C VAL A 216 3.74 19.40 -7.64
N TYR A 217 4.00 19.43 -6.34
CA TYR A 217 5.17 18.83 -5.71
C TYR A 217 4.75 17.70 -4.76
N ILE A 218 5.37 16.53 -4.93
CA ILE A 218 5.30 15.39 -4.00
C ILE A 218 6.73 14.97 -3.74
N ALA A 219 7.16 14.96 -2.48
CA ALA A 219 8.50 14.57 -2.11
C ALA A 219 8.73 13.06 -2.33
N ALA A 220 9.99 12.67 -2.54
CA ALA A 220 10.36 11.26 -2.55
C ALA A 220 10.09 10.64 -1.16
N GLY A 221 9.37 9.52 -1.14
CA GLY A 221 8.97 8.83 0.08
C GLY A 221 7.80 9.46 0.85
N GLU A 222 7.13 10.47 0.29
CA GLU A 222 5.88 11.01 0.85
C GLU A 222 4.75 9.96 0.83
N ILE A 223 4.76 9.09 -0.18
CA ILE A 223 3.82 7.99 -0.36
C ILE A 223 4.58 6.67 -0.26
N ILE A 224 4.12 5.81 0.65
CA ILE A 224 4.72 4.51 0.92
C ILE A 224 3.75 3.39 0.51
N SER A 225 4.25 2.44 -0.27
CA SER A 225 3.57 1.20 -0.63
C SER A 225 4.19 0.01 0.09
N ASN A 226 3.40 -1.03 0.38
CA ASN A 226 3.92 -2.32 0.87
C ASN A 226 4.13 -3.34 -0.27
N THR A 227 3.88 -2.94 -1.52
CA THR A 227 3.87 -3.84 -2.68
C THR A 227 5.12 -3.68 -3.56
N SER A 228 5.39 -2.45 -4.02
CA SER A 228 6.52 -2.15 -4.91
C SER A 228 6.70 -0.64 -5.09
N VAL A 229 7.87 -0.23 -5.58
CA VAL A 229 8.16 1.16 -5.99
C VAL A 229 7.22 1.59 -7.13
N ALA A 230 6.94 0.71 -8.09
CA ALA A 230 6.02 1.01 -9.19
C ALA A 230 4.60 1.30 -8.69
N HIS A 231 4.13 0.53 -7.71
CA HIS A 231 2.84 0.78 -7.07
C HIS A 231 2.85 2.12 -6.31
N ALA A 232 3.90 2.41 -5.53
CA ALA A 232 4.05 3.71 -4.86
C ALA A 232 4.02 4.89 -5.85
N ASN A 233 4.70 4.75 -6.99
CA ASN A 233 4.74 5.77 -8.04
C ASN A 233 3.38 5.97 -8.71
N SER A 234 2.61 4.89 -8.93
CA SER A 234 1.26 4.97 -9.48
C SER A 234 0.30 5.69 -8.52
N LEU A 235 0.40 5.39 -7.22
CA LEU A 235 -0.33 6.12 -6.18
C LEU A 235 0.07 7.61 -6.16
N ALA A 236 1.36 7.91 -6.28
CA ALA A 236 1.84 9.30 -6.36
C ALA A 236 1.33 10.06 -7.58
N GLN A 237 1.24 9.41 -8.74
CA GLN A 237 0.64 10.03 -9.94
C GLN A 237 -0.85 10.32 -9.73
N THR A 238 -1.57 9.39 -9.07
CA THR A 238 -2.98 9.57 -8.74
C THR A 238 -3.18 10.73 -7.76
N GLU A 239 -2.38 10.78 -6.70
CA GLU A 239 -2.38 11.87 -5.72
C GLU A 239 -2.06 13.22 -6.39
N ALA A 240 -1.08 13.25 -7.29
CA ALA A 240 -0.73 14.46 -8.01
C ALA A 240 -1.92 14.99 -8.84
N GLN A 241 -2.63 14.11 -9.53
CA GLN A 241 -3.84 14.47 -10.26
C GLN A 241 -4.96 14.92 -9.31
N GLN A 242 -5.12 14.30 -8.15
CA GLN A 242 -6.11 14.72 -7.14
C GLN A 242 -5.81 16.13 -6.60
N ARG A 243 -4.54 16.45 -6.32
CA ARG A 243 -4.12 17.80 -5.93
C ARG A 243 -4.44 18.84 -7.01
N ALA A 244 -4.17 18.50 -8.26
CA ALA A 244 -4.51 19.36 -9.41
C ALA A 244 -6.02 19.51 -9.60
N ASN A 245 -6.80 18.46 -9.37
CA ASN A 245 -8.26 18.53 -9.44
C ASN A 245 -8.85 19.40 -8.32
N ALA A 246 -8.29 19.31 -7.11
CA ALA A 246 -8.77 20.05 -5.93
C ALA A 246 -8.39 21.53 -5.95
N ASN A 247 -7.22 21.88 -6.49
CA ASN A 247 -6.65 23.23 -6.40
C ASN A 247 -6.45 23.91 -7.76
N GLY A 248 -6.58 23.18 -8.86
CA GLY A 248 -6.43 23.70 -10.21
C GLY A 248 -7.58 24.61 -10.60
N GLN A 249 -7.29 25.61 -11.43
CA GLN A 249 -8.25 26.60 -11.87
C GLN A 249 -8.86 26.20 -13.22
N CYS A 250 -10.16 26.39 -13.35
CA CYS A 250 -10.88 26.30 -14.63
C CYS A 250 -11.28 27.71 -15.07
N ILE A 251 -10.91 28.08 -16.29
CA ILE A 251 -11.18 29.41 -16.84
C ILE A 251 -12.26 29.32 -17.92
N THR A 252 -13.13 30.32 -17.97
CA THR A 252 -14.16 30.42 -19.03
C THR A 252 -13.55 31.18 -20.22
N PRO A 253 -13.39 30.55 -21.39
CA PRO A 253 -12.85 31.23 -22.56
C PRO A 253 -13.92 32.14 -23.19
N ILE A 254 -13.45 33.17 -23.89
CA ILE A 254 -14.22 34.00 -24.80
C ILE A 254 -13.75 33.75 -26.24
N TYR A 255 -14.67 33.85 -27.19
CA TYR A 255 -14.37 33.80 -28.62
C TYR A 255 -13.96 35.20 -29.07
N LEU A 256 -12.67 35.50 -29.08
CA LEU A 256 -12.15 36.75 -29.64
C LEU A 256 -12.27 36.67 -31.17
N SER A 257 -13.22 37.38 -31.75
CA SER A 257 -13.35 37.46 -33.20
C SER A 257 -12.33 38.45 -33.77
N TYR A 258 -11.82 38.16 -34.95
CA TYR A 258 -10.98 39.09 -35.67
C TYR A 258 -11.44 39.25 -37.11
N THR A 259 -11.21 40.42 -37.68
CA THR A 259 -11.46 40.71 -39.09
C THR A 259 -10.37 41.61 -39.61
N ASN A 260 -9.73 41.22 -40.72
CA ASN A 260 -8.72 42.03 -41.39
C ASN A 260 -9.22 42.37 -42.78
N ASN A 261 -9.71 43.60 -42.94
CA ASN A 261 -10.19 44.15 -44.21
C ASN A 261 -9.04 44.74 -45.06
N THR A 262 -7.80 44.63 -44.60
CA THR A 262 -6.61 45.02 -45.36
C THR A 262 -6.10 43.81 -46.17
N TYR A 263 -5.21 44.04 -47.14
CA TYR A 263 -4.66 42.94 -47.95
C TYR A 263 -3.50 42.19 -47.28
N ASN A 264 -2.84 42.80 -46.30
CA ASN A 264 -1.62 42.28 -45.69
C ASN A 264 -1.92 41.60 -44.35
N TYR A 265 -1.07 40.65 -43.96
CA TYR A 265 -1.16 39.97 -42.67
C TYR A 265 -0.90 40.95 -41.53
N LYS A 266 -1.67 40.82 -40.44
CA LYS A 266 -1.34 41.43 -39.15
C LYS A 266 -0.96 40.34 -38.17
N TYR A 267 0.15 40.53 -37.47
CA TYR A 267 0.52 39.69 -36.35
C TYR A 267 0.05 40.35 -35.06
N VAL A 268 -0.77 39.63 -34.29
CA VAL A 268 -1.31 40.09 -33.01
C VAL A 268 -0.60 39.35 -31.90
N ASN A 269 -0.04 40.09 -30.94
CA ASN A 269 0.56 39.58 -29.72
C ASN A 269 -0.12 40.24 -28.51
N MET A 270 -0.69 39.43 -27.62
CA MET A 270 -1.48 39.86 -26.48
C MET A 270 -0.90 39.26 -25.20
N THR A 271 -0.57 40.09 -24.22
CA THR A 271 -0.14 39.65 -22.89
C THR A 271 -1.24 39.94 -21.87
N ASN A 272 -1.73 38.93 -21.15
CA ASN A 272 -2.70 39.13 -20.10
C ASN A 272 -2.06 39.90 -18.93
N ASN A 273 -2.63 41.04 -18.54
CA ASN A 273 -2.04 41.92 -17.53
C ASN A 273 -2.04 41.32 -16.12
N SER A 274 -2.91 40.34 -15.84
CA SER A 274 -3.01 39.69 -14.54
C SER A 274 -2.18 38.42 -14.43
N THR A 275 -2.06 37.65 -15.52
CA THR A 275 -1.35 36.34 -15.51
C THR A 275 0.01 36.37 -16.21
N SER A 276 0.31 37.43 -16.96
CA SER A 276 1.47 37.54 -17.86
C SER A 276 1.51 36.48 -18.97
N GLU A 277 0.42 35.73 -19.20
CA GLU A 277 0.31 34.77 -20.29
C GLU A 277 0.24 35.49 -21.65
N VAL A 278 0.97 34.95 -22.63
CA VAL A 278 1.08 35.53 -23.97
C VAL A 278 0.28 34.69 -24.96
N PHE A 279 -0.59 35.35 -25.71
CA PHE A 279 -1.39 34.80 -26.80
C PHE A 279 -0.99 35.51 -28.08
N TYR A 280 -0.72 34.76 -29.15
CA TYR A 280 -0.41 35.33 -30.45
C TYR A 280 -1.16 34.60 -31.55
N PHE A 281 -1.54 35.34 -32.58
CA PHE A 281 -2.20 34.79 -33.76
C PHE A 281 -2.02 35.73 -34.95
N ASP A 282 -2.16 35.16 -36.14
CA ASP A 282 -2.15 35.89 -37.38
C ASP A 282 -3.57 36.26 -37.80
N MET A 283 -3.75 37.48 -38.31
CA MET A 283 -4.95 37.92 -39.01
C MET A 283 -4.63 37.99 -40.51
N PRO A 284 -4.98 36.97 -41.31
CA PRO A 284 -4.75 36.99 -42.76
C PRO A 284 -5.54 38.11 -43.44
N GLY A 285 -4.99 38.68 -44.51
CA GLY A 285 -5.66 39.76 -45.25
C GLY A 285 -6.96 39.31 -45.92
N GLN A 286 -7.95 40.20 -45.98
CA GLN A 286 -9.31 39.96 -46.51
C GLN A 286 -10.02 38.76 -45.85
N GLN A 287 -9.76 38.50 -44.56
CA GLN A 287 -10.32 37.35 -43.85
C GLN A 287 -10.83 37.71 -42.46
N ALA A 288 -11.75 36.87 -41.96
CA ALA A 288 -12.25 36.90 -40.59
C ALA A 288 -12.08 35.52 -39.96
N GLY A 289 -11.94 35.50 -38.64
CA GLY A 289 -11.81 34.28 -37.86
C GLY A 289 -12.02 34.53 -36.38
N PHE A 290 -11.64 33.56 -35.56
CA PHE A 290 -11.70 33.69 -34.10
C PHE A 290 -10.56 32.93 -33.43
N VAL A 291 -10.21 33.38 -32.22
CA VAL A 291 -9.30 32.70 -31.31
C VAL A 291 -9.94 32.62 -29.93
N LEU A 292 -9.68 31.55 -29.20
CA LEU A 292 -10.15 31.40 -27.82
C LEU A 292 -9.11 32.00 -26.87
N ILE A 293 -9.53 32.97 -26.07
CA ILE A 293 -8.71 33.55 -24.99
C ILE A 293 -9.51 33.59 -23.69
N PRO A 294 -8.87 33.58 -22.51
CA PRO A 294 -9.55 33.90 -21.26
C PRO A 294 -10.15 35.33 -21.31
N SER A 295 -11.27 35.59 -20.63
CA SER A 295 -11.69 36.97 -20.40
C SER A 295 -10.67 37.68 -19.50
N GLY A 296 -10.33 38.93 -19.81
CA GLY A 296 -9.36 39.67 -19.01
C GLY A 296 -8.90 40.95 -19.67
N THR A 297 -7.97 41.65 -19.01
CA THR A 297 -7.32 42.84 -19.55
C THR A 297 -5.97 42.45 -20.14
N TYR A 298 -5.69 42.91 -21.36
CA TYR A 298 -4.51 42.54 -22.14
C TYR A 298 -3.73 43.76 -22.61
N ALA A 299 -2.41 43.66 -22.60
CA ALA A 299 -1.55 44.50 -23.42
C ALA A 299 -1.52 43.91 -24.84
N VAL A 300 -1.98 44.67 -25.83
CA VAL A 300 -2.13 44.24 -27.23
C VAL A 300 -1.11 44.96 -28.10
N ASN A 301 -0.35 44.20 -28.87
CA ASN A 301 0.55 44.70 -29.89
C ASN A 301 0.13 44.14 -31.25
N ILE A 302 -0.12 45.02 -32.21
CA ILE A 302 -0.48 44.65 -33.59
C ILE A 302 0.60 45.19 -34.51
N THR A 303 1.27 44.28 -35.23
CA THR A 303 2.33 44.61 -36.18
C THR A 303 1.92 44.25 -37.60
N ASP A 304 2.14 45.17 -38.54
CA ASP A 304 1.99 44.97 -39.98
C ASP A 304 3.29 44.42 -40.57
N TYR A 305 3.18 43.47 -41.50
CA TYR A 305 4.32 42.95 -42.27
C TYR A 305 4.77 43.89 -43.42
N SER A 306 4.05 44.98 -43.66
CA SER A 306 4.29 45.92 -44.76
C SER A 306 4.22 47.39 -44.29
N TYR A 307 5.11 48.25 -44.79
CA TYR A 307 5.12 49.69 -44.52
C TYR A 307 4.02 50.41 -45.31
N SER A 308 2.76 50.12 -45.00
CA SER A 308 1.60 50.74 -45.65
C SER A 308 0.99 51.87 -44.83
N TRP A 309 0.14 52.68 -45.47
CA TRP A 309 -0.41 53.93 -44.93
C TRP A 309 -1.44 53.66 -43.83
N SER A 310 -1.54 54.58 -42.87
CA SER A 310 -2.30 54.48 -41.61
C SER A 310 -3.49 53.53 -41.62
N ASN A 311 -3.33 52.34 -41.03
CA ASN A 311 -4.46 51.47 -40.74
C ASN A 311 -5.25 52.02 -39.54
N SER A 312 -6.53 51.67 -39.53
CA SER A 312 -7.40 51.91 -38.38
C SER A 312 -7.79 50.60 -37.72
N TYR A 313 -7.77 50.60 -36.39
CA TYR A 313 -8.02 49.41 -35.60
C TYR A 313 -9.18 49.62 -34.65
N GLN A 314 -10.11 48.67 -34.61
CA GLN A 314 -11.11 48.58 -33.57
C GLN A 314 -10.74 47.42 -32.65
N VAL A 315 -10.38 47.72 -31.40
CA VAL A 315 -9.85 46.74 -30.44
C VAL A 315 -10.63 46.89 -29.13
N GLY A 316 -11.29 45.82 -28.67
CA GLY A 316 -11.96 45.81 -27.36
C GLY A 316 -12.94 46.96 -27.15
N CYS A 317 -13.94 47.08 -28.04
CA CYS A 317 -14.96 48.14 -28.07
C CYS A 317 -14.48 49.57 -28.35
N SER A 318 -13.18 49.80 -28.50
CA SER A 318 -12.61 51.14 -28.72
C SER A 318 -11.95 51.24 -30.10
N TYR A 319 -11.82 52.47 -30.59
CA TYR A 319 -11.26 52.77 -31.91
C TYR A 319 -9.91 53.47 -31.77
N TYR A 320 -8.93 53.03 -32.56
CA TYR A 320 -7.54 53.49 -32.52
C TYR A 320 -6.98 53.63 -33.93
N ASN A 321 -6.04 54.56 -34.12
CA ASN A 321 -5.32 54.74 -35.38
C ASN A 321 -3.81 54.63 -35.12
N GLY A 322 -3.07 54.04 -36.05
CA GLY A 322 -1.60 54.02 -36.04
C GLY A 322 -0.99 52.63 -36.28
N ASP A 323 0.22 52.60 -36.84
CA ASP A 323 0.99 51.39 -37.12
C ASP A 323 2.48 51.60 -36.76
N PRO A 324 3.13 50.72 -35.97
CA PRO A 324 2.53 49.62 -35.20
C PRO A 324 1.63 50.13 -34.07
N LEU A 325 0.61 49.36 -33.71
CA LEU A 325 -0.31 49.71 -32.64
C LEU A 325 0.06 48.97 -31.35
N TYR A 326 0.36 49.72 -30.29
CA TYR A 326 0.54 49.17 -28.95
C TYR A 326 -0.49 49.77 -27.98
N LEU A 327 -1.32 48.89 -27.41
CA LEU A 327 -2.33 49.23 -26.43
C LEU A 327 -1.99 48.53 -25.11
N PRO A 328 -1.57 49.25 -24.06
CA PRO A 328 -1.10 48.62 -22.82
C PRO A 328 -2.21 47.98 -21.97
N SER A 329 -3.48 48.31 -22.24
CA SER A 329 -4.60 47.85 -21.43
C SER A 329 -5.90 47.86 -22.24
N VAL A 330 -6.35 46.68 -22.65
CA VAL A 330 -7.62 46.46 -23.35
C VAL A 330 -8.40 45.36 -22.64
N LEU A 331 -9.65 45.64 -22.24
CA LEU A 331 -10.53 44.63 -21.67
C LEU A 331 -11.18 43.82 -22.79
N PHE A 332 -10.95 42.51 -22.79
CA PHE A 332 -11.70 41.55 -23.59
C PHE A 332 -12.61 40.73 -22.66
N ASP A 333 -13.91 40.86 -22.89
CA ASP A 333 -14.98 40.14 -22.19
C ASP A 333 -16.08 39.74 -23.19
N ILE A 334 -17.22 39.23 -22.71
CA ILE A 334 -18.33 38.80 -23.56
C ILE A 334 -19.00 39.92 -24.37
N TYR A 335 -18.70 41.19 -24.09
CA TYR A 335 -19.24 42.34 -24.80
C TYR A 335 -18.20 42.98 -25.75
N CYS A 336 -16.92 42.91 -25.38
CA CYS A 336 -15.81 43.56 -26.06
C CYS A 336 -14.78 42.55 -26.58
N TYR A 337 -15.22 41.59 -27.40
CA TYR A 337 -14.44 40.43 -27.84
C TYR A 337 -13.96 40.50 -29.30
N TYR A 338 -13.60 41.67 -29.84
CA TYR A 338 -13.22 41.75 -31.25
C TYR A 338 -12.00 42.64 -31.55
N ILE A 339 -11.28 42.26 -32.61
CA ILE A 339 -10.18 43.02 -33.23
C ILE A 339 -10.44 43.17 -34.73
N THR A 340 -10.66 44.39 -35.20
CA THR A 340 -10.87 44.70 -36.62
C THR A 340 -9.76 45.61 -37.13
N ALA A 341 -9.14 45.27 -38.26
CA ALA A 341 -8.22 46.13 -39.00
C ALA A 341 -8.88 46.59 -40.31
N ASN A 342 -8.94 47.91 -40.55
CA ASN A 342 -9.47 48.53 -41.77
C ASN A 342 -8.44 49.42 -42.46
#